data_AF-A0AAW0BXH0-F1
#
_entry.id   AF-A0AAW0BXH0-F1
#
_cell.length_a   1.000
_cell.length_b   1.000
_cell.length_c   1.000
_cell.angle_alpha   90.00
_cell.angle_beta   90.00
_cell.angle_gamma   90.00
#
_symmetry.space_group_name_H-M   'P 1'
#
loop_
_entity.id
_entity.type
_entity.pdbx_description
1 polymer ?
#
loop_
_entity_poly.entity_id
_entity_poly.type
_entity_poly.pdbx_seq_one_letter_code
_entity_poly.pdbx_strand_id
1 'polypeptide(L)'
;MALRSLQYNISFSTRLPWTTTQEKSISHDYPLNVMNESCEDFVARTYFQFLWLPEKIMPLGLFVPSLLRVQPSGLGNTAPHPLHSMLERLLLTTRSVTNKYQVELPHIIANGGGQGEEEESMMWFAVSHEKGENEEEELWQNETWRSKWMERMERREVQIQILLYMLKLSLPGPLPPPDPSSSPAKKRRKIGEIPAPSLEDKLEAFMDKLSMWQLVSTLDEGLLHRNTERDWMQVFCEDIVEPRFGTTVPAQAGLLRSKIFPHSPFSDSSDSENGRATSPDIPAKRPRQNSSATLEQPARSRSRSLSVTLAEEKREREREGSMEASKRRGLAREVSMKRTFKPRERDNSEIERREKEKAEEKERQRVAEEARLAAKRREQSLGVMLVDATPVKSKPTRKSSR
;
A
#
# COMPACT_ATOMS: atom_id res chain seq x y z
N MET A 1 -4.08 -15.50 47.30
CA MET A 1 -5.51 -15.42 46.92
C MET A 1 -5.63 -15.81 45.45
N ALA A 2 -6.35 -16.89 45.14
CA ALA A 2 -6.50 -17.37 43.76
C ALA A 2 -7.58 -16.55 43.04
N LEU A 3 -7.20 -15.78 42.00
CA LEU A 3 -8.16 -15.12 41.12
C LEU A 3 -8.88 -16.18 40.29
N ARG A 4 -10.15 -16.45 40.64
CA ARG A 4 -11.01 -17.31 39.82
C ARG A 4 -11.29 -16.58 38.51
N SER A 5 -10.83 -17.15 37.40
CA SER A 5 -11.16 -16.67 36.05
C SER A 5 -12.68 -16.76 35.84
N LEU A 6 -13.34 -15.62 35.74
CA LEU A 6 -14.75 -15.53 35.38
C LEU A 6 -14.86 -15.83 33.89
N GLN A 7 -15.18 -17.08 33.54
CA GLN A 7 -15.52 -17.45 32.17
C GLN A 7 -16.94 -16.98 31.87
N TYR A 8 -17.06 -15.84 31.19
CA TYR A 8 -18.32 -15.41 30.60
C TYR A 8 -18.56 -16.23 29.33
N ASN A 9 -19.54 -17.13 29.36
CA ASN A 9 -20.01 -17.84 28.17
C ASN A 9 -21.12 -17.01 27.52
N ILE A 10 -20.79 -16.31 26.43
CA ILE A 10 -21.80 -15.62 25.62
C ILE A 10 -22.57 -16.71 24.87
N SER A 11 -23.80 -17.00 25.30
CA SER A 11 -24.62 -17.97 24.60
C SER A 11 -25.00 -17.43 23.21
N PHE A 12 -24.46 -18.04 22.16
CA PHE A 12 -24.88 -17.78 20.79
C PHE A 12 -26.29 -18.33 20.48
N SER A 13 -26.91 -19.05 21.42
CA SER A 13 -28.26 -19.63 21.23
C SER A 13 -29.38 -18.61 21.40
N THR A 14 -29.11 -17.46 22.03
CA THR A 14 -30.07 -16.36 22.11
C THR A 14 -30.15 -15.67 20.75
N ARG A 15 -31.03 -16.19 19.89
CA ARG A 15 -31.51 -15.45 18.72
C ARG A 15 -32.19 -14.20 19.24
N LEU A 16 -31.48 -13.07 19.21
CA LEU A 16 -32.14 -11.77 19.35
C LEU A 16 -33.22 -11.73 18.26
N PRO A 17 -34.50 -11.59 18.62
CA PRO A 17 -35.57 -11.52 17.62
C PRO A 17 -35.42 -10.17 16.91
N TRP A 18 -34.69 -10.18 15.79
CA TRP A 18 -34.62 -9.03 14.90
C TRP A 18 -36.02 -8.75 14.38
N THR A 19 -36.45 -7.49 14.48
CA THR A 19 -37.72 -7.10 13.83
C THR A 19 -37.57 -7.25 12.32
N THR A 20 -38.65 -7.56 11.60
CA THR A 20 -38.63 -7.66 10.13
C THR A 20 -38.09 -6.38 9.47
N THR A 21 -38.27 -5.21 10.09
CA THR A 21 -37.69 -3.95 9.63
C THR A 21 -36.19 -3.90 9.81
N GLN A 22 -35.66 -4.38 10.94
CA GLN A 22 -34.21 -4.45 11.14
C GLN A 22 -33.57 -5.52 10.27
N GLU A 23 -34.22 -6.67 10.07
CA GLU A 23 -33.71 -7.71 9.17
C GLU A 23 -33.62 -7.21 7.72
N LYS A 24 -34.64 -6.46 7.26
CA LYS A 24 -34.60 -5.77 5.96
C LYS A 24 -33.60 -4.61 5.92
N SER A 25 -33.21 -4.05 7.07
CA SER A 25 -32.23 -2.98 7.20
C SER A 25 -30.80 -3.50 7.32
N ILE A 26 -30.59 -4.78 7.63
CA ILE A 26 -29.28 -5.40 7.57
C ILE A 26 -28.95 -5.52 6.09
N SER A 27 -28.03 -4.67 5.62
CA SER A 27 -27.57 -4.68 4.24
C SER A 27 -27.09 -6.09 3.89
N HIS A 28 -27.81 -6.76 3.00
CA HIS A 28 -27.34 -7.99 2.34
C HIS A 28 -26.17 -7.70 1.37
N ASP A 29 -25.76 -6.44 1.28
CA ASP A 29 -24.74 -5.93 0.36
C ASP A 29 -23.30 -6.23 0.81
N TYR A 30 -23.12 -6.87 1.97
CA TYR A 30 -21.79 -7.26 2.42
C TYR A 30 -21.23 -8.36 1.50
N PRO A 31 -20.10 -8.13 0.80
CA PRO A 31 -19.73 -8.93 -0.37
C PRO A 31 -19.13 -10.30 -0.04
N LEU A 32 -18.80 -10.59 1.22
CA LEU A 32 -18.11 -11.83 1.58
C LEU A 32 -19.05 -12.82 2.27
N ASN A 33 -19.14 -14.03 1.70
CA ASN A 33 -19.94 -15.12 2.24
C ASN A 33 -19.20 -15.80 3.40
N VAL A 34 -19.88 -15.93 4.55
CA VAL A 34 -19.32 -16.55 5.77
C VAL A 34 -19.70 -18.03 5.88
N MET A 35 -20.62 -18.51 5.05
CA MET A 35 -21.14 -19.88 5.14
C MET A 35 -20.15 -20.86 4.51
N ASN A 36 -19.65 -21.81 5.31
CA ASN A 36 -18.73 -22.88 4.89
C ASN A 36 -17.38 -22.39 4.34
N GLU A 37 -16.83 -21.33 4.93
CA GLU A 37 -15.52 -20.81 4.52
C GLU A 37 -14.38 -21.82 4.78
N SER A 38 -13.46 -21.96 3.82
CA SER A 38 -12.21 -22.68 4.06
C SER A 38 -11.27 -21.83 4.93
N CYS A 39 -10.22 -22.43 5.50
CA CYS A 39 -9.21 -21.66 6.24
C CYS A 39 -8.51 -20.62 5.35
N GLU A 40 -8.33 -20.92 4.05
CA GLU A 40 -7.74 -19.97 3.10
C GLU A 40 -8.68 -18.78 2.87
N ASP A 41 -9.97 -19.05 2.67
CA ASP A 41 -10.99 -18.01 2.48
C ASP A 41 -11.16 -17.16 3.73
N PHE A 42 -11.10 -17.78 4.92
CA PHE A 42 -11.11 -17.07 6.20
C PHE A 42 -9.94 -16.07 6.31
N VAL A 43 -8.73 -16.50 5.92
CA VAL A 43 -7.53 -15.66 5.96
C VAL A 43 -7.62 -14.52 4.94
N ALA A 44 -8.05 -14.81 3.70
CA ALA A 44 -8.24 -13.80 2.67
C ALA A 44 -9.34 -12.79 3.06
N ARG A 45 -10.49 -13.26 3.53
CA ARG A 45 -11.57 -12.41 4.06
C ARG A 45 -11.09 -11.54 5.21
N THR A 46 -10.37 -12.11 6.17
CA THR A 46 -9.82 -11.36 7.29
C THR A 46 -8.88 -10.28 6.76
N TYR A 47 -7.98 -10.60 5.83
CA TYR A 47 -7.11 -9.62 5.19
C TYR A 47 -7.91 -8.47 4.53
N PHE A 48 -8.91 -8.77 3.71
CA PHE A 48 -9.71 -7.74 3.03
C PHE A 48 -10.53 -6.90 4.00
N GLN A 49 -11.10 -7.50 5.05
CA GLN A 49 -11.82 -6.74 6.08
C GLN A 49 -10.90 -5.76 6.79
N PHE A 50 -9.72 -6.20 7.23
CA PHE A 50 -8.77 -5.32 7.88
C PHE A 50 -8.18 -4.29 6.91
N LEU A 51 -8.07 -4.60 5.61
CA LEU A 51 -7.61 -3.65 4.61
C LEU A 51 -8.66 -2.56 4.35
N TRP A 52 -9.87 -2.95 3.95
CA TRP A 52 -10.86 -2.02 3.39
C TRP A 52 -11.78 -1.37 4.41
N LEU A 53 -12.05 -2.02 5.54
CA LEU A 53 -12.95 -1.44 6.54
C LEU A 53 -12.22 -0.41 7.41
N PRO A 54 -12.92 0.65 7.88
CA PRO A 54 -12.33 1.67 8.75
C PRO A 54 -11.71 1.11 10.04
N GLU A 55 -10.66 1.78 10.54
CA GLU A 55 -9.96 1.42 11.80
C GLU A 55 -10.91 1.33 13.01
N LYS A 56 -11.98 2.13 13.02
CA LYS A 56 -13.01 2.11 14.08
C LYS A 56 -13.74 0.77 14.16
N ILE A 57 -13.85 0.05 13.04
CA ILE A 57 -14.53 -1.25 12.93
C ILE A 57 -13.51 -2.39 13.00
N MET A 58 -12.40 -2.25 12.26
CA MET A 58 -11.34 -3.25 12.16
C MET A 58 -9.99 -2.68 12.62
N PRO A 59 -9.76 -2.53 13.94
CA PRO A 59 -8.55 -1.94 14.46
C PRO A 59 -7.34 -2.88 14.27
N LEU A 60 -6.24 -2.38 13.71
CA LEU A 60 -5.08 -3.19 13.31
C LEU A 60 -4.48 -4.04 14.45
N GLY A 61 -4.61 -3.61 15.71
CA GLY A 61 -4.20 -4.39 16.88
C GLY A 61 -4.89 -5.76 17.05
N LEU A 62 -6.03 -5.98 16.38
CA LEU A 62 -6.77 -7.24 16.33
C LEU A 62 -6.46 -8.10 15.10
N PHE A 63 -5.66 -7.61 14.16
CA PHE A 63 -5.38 -8.30 12.91
C PHE A 63 -4.64 -9.62 13.14
N VAL A 64 -3.49 -9.55 13.82
CA VAL A 64 -2.66 -10.73 14.11
C VAL A 64 -3.40 -11.77 14.97
N PRO A 65 -4.06 -11.41 16.09
CA PRO A 65 -4.91 -12.34 16.83
C PRO A 65 -6.00 -12.99 15.97
N SER A 66 -6.59 -12.26 15.02
CA SER A 66 -7.64 -12.77 14.15
C SER A 66 -7.13 -13.87 13.23
N LEU A 67 -5.92 -13.71 12.66
CA LEU A 67 -5.28 -14.71 11.80
C LEU A 67 -4.82 -15.93 12.58
N LEU A 68 -4.31 -15.74 13.80
CA LEU A 68 -3.88 -16.83 14.69
C LEU A 68 -5.02 -17.75 15.17
N ARG A 69 -6.28 -17.44 14.82
CA ARG A 69 -7.41 -18.37 15.02
C ARG A 69 -7.32 -19.60 14.12
N VAL A 70 -6.54 -19.55 13.03
CA VAL A 70 -6.26 -20.72 12.20
C VAL A 70 -5.32 -21.64 12.97
N GLN A 71 -5.90 -22.63 13.66
CA GLN A 71 -5.16 -23.61 14.45
C GLN A 71 -4.56 -24.71 13.56
N PRO A 72 -3.39 -25.26 13.90
CA PRO A 72 -2.86 -26.44 13.24
C PRO A 72 -3.74 -27.66 13.57
N SER A 73 -4.29 -28.29 12.53
CA SER A 73 -5.05 -29.54 12.64
C SER A 73 -4.12 -30.73 12.89
N GLY A 74 -3.54 -30.88 14.09
CA GLY A 74 -2.78 -32.09 14.43
C GLY A 74 -1.71 -31.96 15.52
N LEU A 75 -1.54 -33.05 16.27
CA LEU A 75 -0.80 -33.23 17.53
C LEU A 75 0.74 -33.09 17.50
N GLY A 76 1.33 -32.24 16.67
CA GLY A 76 2.80 -32.13 16.58
C GLY A 76 3.32 -30.71 16.44
N ASN A 77 4.10 -30.25 17.43
CA ASN A 77 4.85 -28.97 17.39
C ASN A 77 5.97 -28.93 16.34
N THR A 78 6.17 -29.99 15.57
CA THR A 78 7.27 -30.10 14.59
C THR A 78 6.85 -29.77 13.16
N ALA A 79 5.54 -29.71 12.87
CA ALA A 79 5.06 -29.36 11.54
C ALA A 79 5.08 -27.82 11.34
N PRO A 80 5.44 -27.32 10.13
CA PRO A 80 5.32 -25.91 9.81
C PRO A 80 3.89 -25.42 10.03
N HIS A 81 3.74 -24.20 10.56
CA HIS A 81 2.43 -23.63 10.80
C HIS A 81 1.62 -23.50 9.48
N PRO A 82 0.33 -23.88 9.42
CA PRO A 82 -0.47 -23.83 8.18
C PRO A 82 -0.59 -22.43 7.58
N LEU A 83 -0.51 -21.39 8.42
CA LEU A 83 -0.50 -20.00 7.95
C LEU A 83 0.68 -19.68 7.03
N HIS A 84 1.82 -20.39 7.06
CA HIS A 84 2.94 -20.05 6.18
C HIS A 84 2.55 -20.03 4.70
N SER A 85 1.85 -21.07 4.22
CA SER A 85 1.42 -21.18 2.83
C SER A 85 0.26 -20.23 2.50
N MET A 86 -0.63 -19.98 3.45
CA MET A 86 -1.77 -19.06 3.27
C MET A 86 -1.28 -17.61 3.15
N LEU A 87 -0.34 -17.20 4.01
CA LEU A 87 0.25 -15.86 4.00
C LEU A 87 1.04 -15.58 2.71
N GLU A 88 1.65 -16.59 2.09
CA GLU A 88 2.41 -16.40 0.84
C GLU A 88 1.61 -15.80 -0.31
N ARG A 89 0.31 -16.06 -0.34
CA ARG A 89 -0.58 -15.51 -1.37
C ARG A 89 -0.93 -14.05 -1.12
N LEU A 90 -0.86 -13.60 0.13
CA LEU A 90 -1.19 -12.25 0.57
C LEU A 90 0.03 -11.34 0.70
N LEU A 91 1.23 -11.91 0.77
CA LEU A 91 2.47 -11.15 0.88
C LEU A 91 2.79 -10.45 -0.44
N LEU A 92 2.79 -9.13 -0.39
CA LEU A 92 3.13 -8.26 -1.52
C LEU A 92 4.53 -7.70 -1.33
N THR A 93 5.14 -7.27 -2.44
CA THR A 93 6.36 -6.46 -2.37
C THR A 93 6.02 -4.98 -2.30
N THR A 94 6.93 -4.15 -1.79
CA THR A 94 6.77 -2.69 -1.78
C THR A 94 6.39 -2.12 -3.16
N ARG A 95 7.03 -2.64 -4.22
CA ARG A 95 6.74 -2.26 -5.61
C ARG A 95 5.34 -2.70 -6.04
N SER A 96 4.89 -3.90 -5.65
CA SER A 96 3.55 -4.39 -5.96
C SER A 96 2.47 -3.54 -5.30
N VAL A 97 2.65 -3.17 -4.03
CA VAL A 97 1.72 -2.27 -3.32
C VAL A 97 1.66 -0.91 -4.01
N THR A 98 2.80 -0.29 -4.34
CA THR A 98 2.80 0.98 -5.08
C THR A 98 2.14 0.86 -6.45
N ASN A 99 2.39 -0.20 -7.22
CA ASN A 99 1.75 -0.41 -8.51
C ASN A 99 0.22 -0.55 -8.37
N LYS A 100 -0.24 -1.28 -7.36
CA LYS A 100 -1.64 -1.47 -7.05
C LYS A 100 -2.35 -0.13 -6.84
N TYR A 101 -1.85 0.71 -5.93
CA TYR A 101 -2.51 1.97 -5.57
C TYR A 101 -2.30 3.11 -6.57
N GLN A 102 -1.17 3.13 -7.28
CA GLN A 102 -0.84 4.24 -8.17
C GLN A 102 -1.25 3.98 -9.63
N VAL A 103 -1.50 2.72 -10.01
CA VAL A 103 -1.81 2.34 -11.39
C VAL A 103 -3.09 1.52 -11.48
N GLU A 104 -3.15 0.38 -10.79
CA GLU A 104 -4.23 -0.60 -10.98
C GLU A 104 -5.58 -0.09 -10.43
N LEU A 105 -5.63 0.32 -9.17
CA LEU A 105 -6.87 0.76 -8.54
C LEU A 105 -7.44 2.05 -9.14
N PRO A 106 -6.65 3.10 -9.44
CA PRO A 106 -7.15 4.26 -10.16
C PRO A 106 -7.77 3.89 -11.51
N HIS A 107 -7.19 2.92 -12.22
CA HIS A 107 -7.72 2.43 -13.48
C HIS A 107 -9.03 1.67 -13.31
N ILE A 108 -9.13 0.78 -12.31
CA ILE A 108 -10.36 0.04 -11.98
C ILE A 108 -11.50 1.01 -11.64
N ILE A 109 -11.22 2.04 -10.84
CA ILE A 109 -12.22 3.05 -10.48
C ILE A 109 -12.63 3.87 -11.70
N ALA A 110 -11.68 4.32 -12.53
CA ALA A 110 -11.99 5.13 -13.71
C ALA A 110 -12.83 4.39 -14.75
N ASN A 111 -12.67 3.06 -14.85
CA ASN A 111 -13.43 2.23 -15.80
C ASN A 111 -14.76 1.71 -15.24
N GLY A 112 -15.09 2.01 -13.98
CA GLY A 112 -16.32 1.52 -13.35
C GLY A 112 -16.32 0.03 -13.02
N GLY A 113 -15.14 -0.56 -12.79
CA GLY A 113 -15.01 -1.94 -12.33
C GLY A 113 -13.97 -2.78 -13.07
N GLY A 114 -13.64 -3.92 -12.48
CA GLY A 114 -12.68 -4.91 -12.92
C GLY A 114 -13.32 -6.30 -13.09
N GLN A 115 -12.56 -7.35 -12.79
CA GLN A 115 -12.99 -8.74 -13.02
C GLN A 115 -13.93 -9.29 -11.94
N GLY A 116 -14.35 -8.47 -10.97
CA GLY A 116 -15.23 -8.90 -9.88
C GLY A 116 -14.49 -9.78 -8.87
N GLU A 117 -13.21 -9.51 -8.63
CA GLU A 117 -12.45 -10.20 -7.59
C GLU A 117 -13.02 -9.86 -6.20
N GLU A 118 -12.88 -10.77 -5.23
CA GLU A 118 -13.41 -10.56 -3.87
C GLU A 118 -12.84 -9.29 -3.22
N GLU A 119 -11.56 -9.01 -3.48
CA GLU A 119 -10.90 -7.77 -3.09
C GLU A 119 -11.59 -6.54 -3.67
N GLU A 120 -11.90 -6.58 -4.97
CA GLU A 120 -12.54 -5.47 -5.68
C GLU A 120 -13.96 -5.23 -5.15
N SER A 121 -14.69 -6.30 -4.88
CA SER A 121 -16.03 -6.23 -4.28
C SER A 121 -15.98 -5.57 -2.90
N MET A 122 -14.99 -5.92 -2.09
CA MET A 122 -14.77 -5.30 -0.78
C MET A 122 -14.34 -3.84 -0.89
N MET A 123 -13.48 -3.52 -1.87
CA MET A 123 -13.09 -2.14 -2.17
C MET A 123 -14.33 -1.28 -2.50
N TRP A 124 -15.19 -1.73 -3.41
CA TRP A 124 -16.40 -1.00 -3.78
C TRP A 124 -17.39 -0.87 -2.63
N PHE A 125 -17.49 -1.90 -1.78
CA PHE A 125 -18.27 -1.83 -0.55
C PHE A 125 -17.74 -0.72 0.37
N ALA A 126 -16.43 -0.65 0.59
CA ALA A 126 -15.83 0.39 1.42
C ALA A 126 -16.00 1.79 0.82
N VAL A 127 -15.77 1.96 -0.49
CA VAL A 127 -15.95 3.24 -1.19
C VAL A 127 -17.39 3.74 -1.09
N SER A 128 -18.38 2.87 -1.29
CA SER A 128 -19.81 3.25 -1.26
C SER A 128 -20.32 3.61 0.13
N HIS A 129 -19.67 3.13 1.19
CA HIS A 129 -20.05 3.39 2.58
C HIS A 129 -19.19 4.44 3.27
N GLU A 130 -18.19 5.02 2.58
CA GLU A 130 -17.41 6.12 3.11
C GLU A 130 -18.28 7.39 3.12
N LYS A 131 -18.67 7.85 4.31
CA LYS A 131 -19.43 9.09 4.45
C LYS A 131 -18.53 10.29 4.21
N GLY A 132 -18.75 11.01 3.12
CA GLY A 132 -18.18 12.34 2.93
C GLY A 132 -18.89 13.38 3.77
N GLU A 133 -18.22 14.50 3.98
CA GLU A 133 -18.74 15.64 4.74
C GLU A 133 -19.91 16.33 4.01
N ASN A 134 -19.99 16.19 2.68
CA ASN A 134 -21.07 16.72 1.84
C ASN A 134 -21.81 15.56 1.15
N GLU A 135 -23.10 15.40 1.44
CA GLU A 135 -23.96 14.32 0.88
C GLU A 135 -24.42 14.58 -0.56
N GLU A 136 -24.29 15.81 -1.09
CA GLU A 136 -24.87 16.20 -2.39
C GLU A 136 -23.98 15.95 -3.61
N GLU A 137 -22.67 15.79 -3.43
CA GLU A 137 -21.73 15.58 -4.54
C GLU A 137 -21.20 14.14 -4.51
N GLU A 138 -21.18 13.47 -5.67
CA GLU A 138 -20.58 12.14 -5.81
C GLU A 138 -19.08 12.23 -5.47
N LEU A 139 -18.73 11.95 -4.21
CA LEU A 139 -17.39 12.13 -3.63
C LEU A 139 -16.28 11.51 -4.46
N TRP A 140 -16.59 10.41 -5.13
CA TRP A 140 -15.67 9.68 -5.98
C TRP A 140 -15.29 10.43 -7.26
N GLN A 141 -16.05 11.44 -7.70
CA GLN A 141 -15.69 12.34 -8.80
C GLN A 141 -14.63 13.37 -8.39
N ASN A 142 -14.48 13.66 -7.10
CA ASN A 142 -13.48 14.58 -6.59
C ASN A 142 -12.09 13.93 -6.58
N GLU A 143 -11.21 14.36 -7.50
CA GLU A 143 -9.86 13.83 -7.65
C GLU A 143 -9.03 13.95 -6.36
N THR A 144 -9.18 15.07 -5.63
CA THR A 144 -8.42 15.29 -4.38
C THR A 144 -8.85 14.34 -3.26
N TRP A 145 -10.16 14.05 -3.17
CA TRP A 145 -10.68 13.06 -2.23
C TRP A 145 -10.19 11.67 -2.61
N ARG A 146 -10.27 11.31 -3.90
CA ARG A 146 -9.83 10.01 -4.40
C ARG A 146 -8.34 9.77 -4.15
N SER A 147 -7.49 10.76 -4.43
CA SER A 147 -6.05 10.67 -4.15
C SER A 147 -5.77 10.46 -2.65
N LYS A 148 -6.42 11.24 -1.77
CA LYS A 148 -6.27 11.09 -0.31
C LYS A 148 -6.76 9.73 0.20
N TRP A 149 -7.86 9.24 -0.34
CA TRP A 149 -8.40 7.93 -0.01
C TRP A 149 -7.44 6.81 -0.43
N MET A 150 -6.91 6.87 -1.66
CA MET A 150 -5.90 5.93 -2.16
C MET A 150 -4.64 5.93 -1.30
N GLU A 151 -4.15 7.11 -0.94
CA GLU A 151 -2.97 7.23 -0.08
C GLU A 151 -3.22 6.62 1.31
N ARG A 152 -4.39 6.88 1.91
CA ARG A 152 -4.79 6.27 3.19
C ARG A 152 -4.82 4.74 3.08
N MET A 153 -5.37 4.21 2.00
CA MET A 153 -5.44 2.78 1.76
C MET A 153 -4.06 2.16 1.51
N GLU A 154 -3.19 2.83 0.76
CA GLU A 154 -1.80 2.41 0.54
C GLU A 154 -1.03 2.34 1.87
N ARG A 155 -1.17 3.36 2.73
CA ARG A 155 -0.57 3.39 4.08
C ARG A 155 -1.03 2.20 4.92
N ARG A 156 -2.34 1.93 4.92
CA ARG A 156 -2.95 0.82 5.65
C ARG A 156 -2.45 -0.54 5.14
N GLU A 157 -2.35 -0.73 3.83
CA GLU A 157 -1.80 -1.96 3.27
C GLU A 157 -0.32 -2.15 3.63
N VAL A 158 0.49 -1.08 3.62
CA VAL A 158 1.89 -1.13 4.08
C VAL A 158 1.98 -1.58 5.54
N GLN A 159 1.15 -1.03 6.43
CA GLN A 159 1.10 -1.47 7.83
C GLN A 159 0.73 -2.96 7.95
N ILE A 160 -0.30 -3.40 7.23
CA ILE A 160 -0.72 -4.81 7.20
C ILE A 160 0.40 -5.71 6.69
N GLN A 161 1.11 -5.33 5.61
CA GLN A 161 2.21 -6.12 5.05
C GLN A 161 3.35 -6.26 6.07
N ILE A 162 3.70 -5.21 6.81
CA ILE A 162 4.68 -5.30 7.91
C ILE A 162 4.23 -6.32 8.95
N LEU A 163 2.96 -6.28 9.38
CA LEU A 163 2.41 -7.25 10.33
C LEU A 163 2.43 -8.68 9.79
N LEU A 164 2.12 -8.89 8.50
CA LEU A 164 2.15 -10.21 7.87
C LEU A 164 3.56 -10.80 7.80
N TYR A 165 4.56 -9.98 7.44
CA TYR A 165 5.96 -10.41 7.42
C TYR A 165 6.48 -10.73 8.83
N MET A 166 6.20 -9.88 9.82
CA MET A 166 6.56 -10.15 11.22
C MET A 166 5.86 -11.39 11.76
N LEU A 167 4.56 -11.56 11.45
CA LEU A 167 3.82 -12.77 11.80
C LEU A 167 4.49 -14.00 11.18
N LYS A 168 4.79 -13.97 9.87
CA LYS A 168 5.44 -15.09 9.19
C LYS A 168 6.80 -15.44 9.80
N LEU A 169 7.60 -14.45 10.21
CA LEU A 169 8.88 -14.67 10.89
C LEU A 169 8.71 -15.22 12.32
N SER A 170 7.61 -14.88 13.00
CA SER A 170 7.32 -15.35 14.37
C SER A 170 6.72 -16.76 14.45
N LEU A 171 6.18 -17.26 13.34
CA LEU A 171 5.56 -18.59 13.30
C LEU A 171 6.63 -19.70 13.30
N PRO A 172 6.32 -20.88 13.87
CA PRO A 172 7.17 -22.06 13.74
C PRO A 172 7.38 -22.42 12.27
N GLY A 173 8.57 -22.10 11.76
CA GLY A 173 8.95 -22.30 10.37
C GLY A 173 9.40 -23.72 10.05
N PRO A 174 9.41 -24.11 8.76
CA PRO A 174 10.12 -25.30 8.34
C PRO A 174 11.59 -25.16 8.73
N LEU A 175 12.19 -26.25 9.25
CA LEU A 175 13.62 -26.26 9.55
C LEU A 175 14.37 -25.74 8.31
N PRO A 176 15.27 -24.74 8.45
CA PRO A 176 16.06 -24.28 7.33
C PRO A 176 16.72 -25.49 6.67
N PRO A 177 16.73 -25.56 5.33
CA PRO A 177 17.38 -26.67 4.65
C PRO A 177 18.81 -26.77 5.18
N PRO A 178 19.31 -27.99 5.48
CA PRO A 178 20.62 -28.18 6.06
C PRO A 178 21.64 -27.43 5.22
N ASP A 179 22.43 -26.57 5.85
CA ASP A 179 23.37 -25.68 5.18
C ASP A 179 24.21 -26.48 4.18
N PRO A 180 24.11 -26.21 2.86
CA PRO A 180 24.91 -26.94 1.86
C PRO A 180 26.41 -26.65 2.00
N SER A 181 26.82 -25.80 2.94
CA SER A 181 28.20 -25.38 3.18
C SER A 181 29.11 -26.48 3.74
N SER A 182 28.57 -27.62 4.19
CA SER A 182 29.41 -28.75 4.66
C SER A 182 29.86 -29.70 3.54
N SER A 183 29.32 -29.59 2.32
CA SER A 183 29.72 -30.47 1.22
C SER A 183 30.70 -29.78 0.27
N PRO A 184 31.97 -30.24 0.18
CA PRO A 184 32.98 -29.68 -0.71
C PRO A 184 32.72 -30.11 -2.17
N ALA A 185 31.61 -29.64 -2.77
CA ALA A 185 31.30 -29.88 -4.17
C ALA A 185 32.01 -28.85 -5.07
N LYS A 186 32.89 -29.36 -5.94
CA LYS A 186 33.76 -28.59 -6.83
C LYS A 186 32.99 -27.57 -7.68
N LYS A 187 33.40 -26.30 -7.50
CA LYS A 187 33.04 -25.09 -8.26
C LYS A 187 32.98 -25.34 -9.78
N ARG A 188 31.78 -25.43 -10.32
CA ARG A 188 31.49 -25.01 -11.70
C ARG A 188 30.78 -23.66 -11.60
N ARG A 189 31.52 -22.58 -11.89
CA ARG A 189 31.02 -21.19 -11.87
C ARG A 189 29.90 -21.03 -12.91
N LYS A 190 28.64 -21.19 -12.49
CA LYS A 190 27.49 -20.66 -13.23
C LYS A 190 27.40 -19.16 -12.95
N ILE A 191 27.23 -18.40 -14.02
CA ILE A 191 27.08 -16.94 -14.05
C ILE A 191 25.99 -16.51 -13.06
N GLY A 192 26.31 -15.51 -12.24
CA GLY A 192 25.65 -15.17 -10.97
C GLY A 192 24.17 -14.85 -11.08
N GLU A 193 23.36 -15.80 -10.64
CA GLU A 193 21.98 -15.55 -10.23
C GLU A 193 22.01 -14.72 -8.94
N ILE A 194 21.45 -13.51 -8.98
CA ILE A 194 21.30 -12.68 -7.79
C ILE A 194 20.39 -13.46 -6.83
N PRO A 195 20.85 -13.74 -5.59
CA PRO A 195 20.03 -14.46 -4.61
C PRO A 195 18.68 -13.76 -4.45
N ALA A 196 17.59 -14.54 -4.39
CA ALA A 196 16.29 -13.99 -4.11
C ALA A 196 16.33 -13.25 -2.76
N PRO A 197 15.74 -12.05 -2.66
CA PRO A 197 15.75 -11.29 -1.42
C PRO A 197 15.04 -12.07 -0.32
N SER A 198 15.63 -12.03 0.89
CA SER A 198 15.11 -12.71 2.07
C SER A 198 13.77 -12.10 2.51
N LEU A 199 13.09 -12.73 3.48
CA LEU A 199 11.84 -12.17 4.02
C LEU A 199 12.12 -10.90 4.83
N GLU A 200 13.26 -10.88 5.50
CA GLU A 200 13.80 -9.77 6.27
C GLU A 200 14.10 -8.57 5.36
N ASP A 201 14.73 -8.79 4.19
CA ASP A 201 14.99 -7.72 3.22
C ASP A 201 13.68 -7.11 2.69
N LYS A 202 12.67 -7.97 2.44
CA LYS A 202 11.34 -7.51 1.97
C LYS A 202 10.62 -6.73 3.05
N LEU A 203 10.69 -7.19 4.30
CA LEU A 203 10.15 -6.47 5.46
C LEU A 203 10.84 -5.12 5.63
N GLU A 204 12.17 -5.07 5.59
CA GLU A 204 12.95 -3.84 5.68
C GLU A 204 12.54 -2.84 4.59
N ALA A 205 12.32 -3.29 3.35
CA ALA A 205 11.86 -2.42 2.27
C ALA A 205 10.48 -1.77 2.55
N PHE A 206 9.61 -2.37 3.36
CA PHE A 206 8.38 -1.72 3.83
C PHE A 206 8.65 -0.73 4.97
N MET A 207 9.58 -1.05 5.88
CA MET A 207 9.99 -0.13 6.95
C MET A 207 10.65 1.13 6.38
N ASP A 208 11.48 0.97 5.35
CA ASP A 208 12.11 2.09 4.62
C ASP A 208 11.06 2.96 3.94
N LYS A 209 10.05 2.35 3.32
CA LYS A 209 8.94 3.09 2.72
C LYS A 209 8.14 3.89 3.76
N LEU A 210 7.85 3.31 4.92
CA LEU A 210 7.24 4.03 6.03
C LEU A 210 8.11 5.24 6.44
N SER A 211 9.40 5.02 6.65
CA SER A 211 10.34 6.07 7.07
C SER A 211 10.45 7.19 6.04
N MET A 212 10.42 6.83 4.75
CA MET A 212 10.39 7.79 3.66
C MET A 212 9.11 8.64 3.69
N TRP A 213 7.94 8.05 3.96
CA TRP A 213 6.71 8.83 4.13
C TRP A 213 6.74 9.75 5.35
N GLN A 214 7.33 9.32 6.46
CA GLN A 214 7.56 10.18 7.61
C GLN A 214 8.40 11.40 7.21
N LEU A 215 9.51 11.16 6.49
CA LEU A 215 10.37 12.23 6.00
C LEU A 215 9.64 13.19 5.06
N VAL A 216 8.91 12.68 4.07
CA VAL A 216 8.12 13.51 3.14
C VAL A 216 7.08 14.34 3.89
N SER A 217 6.37 13.73 4.85
CA SER A 217 5.38 14.44 5.67
C SER A 217 6.01 15.58 6.48
N THR A 218 7.21 15.37 7.04
CA THR A 218 7.93 16.44 7.78
C THR A 218 8.40 17.58 6.88
N LEU A 219 8.64 17.32 5.59
CA LEU A 219 9.00 18.36 4.62
C LEU A 219 7.77 19.19 4.21
N ASP A 220 6.61 18.54 4.06
CA ASP A 220 5.37 19.17 3.64
C ASP A 220 4.73 20.03 4.75
N GLU A 221 4.75 19.56 6.00
CA GLU A 221 4.16 20.28 7.14
C GLU A 221 5.02 21.46 7.64
N GLY A 222 6.30 21.48 7.26
CA GLY A 222 7.28 22.47 7.69
C GLY A 222 7.65 22.37 9.19
N LEU A 223 8.82 22.90 9.55
CA LEU A 223 9.34 22.81 10.92
C LEU A 223 8.49 23.54 11.99
N LEU A 224 7.50 24.33 11.58
CA LEU A 224 6.72 25.19 12.47
C LEU A 224 5.54 24.46 13.15
N HIS A 225 5.10 23.32 12.64
CA HIS A 225 3.99 22.54 13.22
C HIS A 225 4.48 21.19 13.76
N ARG A 226 5.49 21.21 14.64
CA ARG A 226 5.75 20.04 15.50
C ARG A 226 4.61 19.89 16.51
N ASN A 227 3.49 19.30 16.06
CA ASN A 227 2.43 18.86 16.95
C ASN A 227 3.03 17.91 17.98
N THR A 228 2.67 18.09 19.24
CA THR A 228 3.07 17.21 20.36
C THR A 228 2.33 15.87 20.35
N GLU A 229 1.43 15.66 19.39
CA GLU A 229 0.67 14.43 19.24
C GLU A 229 1.52 13.35 18.55
N ARG A 230 1.42 12.11 19.03
CA ARG A 230 2.16 10.97 18.46
C ARG A 230 1.71 10.77 17.01
N ASP A 231 2.67 10.72 16.10
CA ASP A 231 2.41 10.40 14.69
C ASP A 231 1.77 8.99 14.60
N TRP A 232 0.89 8.78 13.62
CA TRP A 232 0.23 7.49 13.39
C TRP A 232 1.24 6.35 13.21
N MET A 233 2.44 6.65 12.68
CA MET A 233 3.54 5.70 12.57
C MET A 233 4.11 5.31 13.94
N GLN A 234 4.23 6.28 14.85
CA GLN A 234 4.68 6.04 16.23
C GLN A 234 3.66 5.20 17.00
N VAL A 235 2.37 5.55 16.87
CA VAL A 235 1.26 4.76 17.44
C VAL A 235 1.28 3.33 16.91
N PHE A 236 1.47 3.14 15.60
CA PHE A 236 1.58 1.81 15.01
C PHE A 236 2.76 1.01 15.58
N CYS A 237 3.92 1.64 15.77
CA CYS A 237 5.08 0.98 16.35
C CYS A 237 4.88 0.60 17.82
N GLU A 238 4.53 1.57 18.67
CA GLU A 238 4.44 1.42 20.13
C GLU A 238 3.20 0.63 20.58
N ASP A 239 2.04 0.88 19.96
CA ASP A 239 0.77 0.35 20.46
C ASP A 239 0.39 -0.98 19.77
N ILE A 240 0.96 -1.28 18.59
CA ILE A 240 0.62 -2.49 17.80
C ILE A 240 1.82 -3.42 17.63
N VAL A 241 2.94 -2.94 17.09
CA VAL A 241 4.07 -3.81 16.75
C VAL A 241 4.80 -4.31 17.99
N GLU A 242 5.22 -3.42 18.88
CA GLU A 242 6.02 -3.77 20.06
C GLU A 242 5.32 -4.76 21.01
N PRO A 243 4.04 -4.58 21.37
CA PRO A 243 3.35 -5.51 22.26
C PRO A 243 3.16 -6.91 21.65
N ARG A 244 3.14 -7.01 20.31
CA ARG A 244 2.89 -8.27 19.60
C ARG A 244 4.18 -9.00 19.23
N PHE A 245 5.22 -8.26 18.87
CA PHE A 245 6.41 -8.80 18.21
C PHE A 245 7.72 -8.52 18.95
N GLY A 246 7.71 -7.65 19.96
CA GLY A 246 8.90 -7.31 20.74
C GLY A 246 9.56 -8.51 21.42
N THR A 247 8.81 -9.57 21.72
CA THR A 247 9.34 -10.80 22.33
C THR A 247 9.66 -11.89 21.31
N THR A 248 8.98 -11.93 20.16
CA THR A 248 9.10 -13.03 19.18
C THR A 248 10.08 -12.72 18.06
N VAL A 249 10.12 -11.46 17.58
CA VAL A 249 11.04 -10.98 16.54
C VAL A 249 11.68 -9.65 16.97
N PRO A 250 12.42 -9.63 18.10
CA PRO A 250 12.94 -8.40 18.71
C PRO A 250 13.86 -7.60 17.78
N ALA A 251 14.63 -8.26 16.92
CA ALA A 251 15.54 -7.59 15.99
C ALA A 251 14.76 -6.75 14.97
N GLN A 252 13.69 -7.31 14.39
CA GLN A 252 12.85 -6.61 13.41
C GLN A 252 12.01 -5.51 14.08
N ALA A 253 11.48 -5.75 15.29
CA ALA A 253 10.77 -4.72 16.05
C ALA A 253 11.69 -3.55 16.41
N GLY A 254 12.91 -3.84 16.89
CA GLY A 254 13.92 -2.82 17.19
C GLY A 254 14.38 -2.04 15.96
N LEU A 255 14.53 -2.71 14.81
CA LEU A 255 14.85 -2.07 13.54
C LEU A 255 13.74 -1.09 13.14
N LEU A 256 12.47 -1.52 13.18
CA LEU A 256 11.34 -0.65 12.88
C LEU A 256 11.31 0.58 13.81
N ARG A 257 11.53 0.37 15.11
CA ARG A 257 11.60 1.46 16.10
C ARG A 257 12.72 2.44 15.75
N SER A 258 13.92 1.96 15.44
CA SER A 258 15.05 2.84 15.09
C SER A 258 14.80 3.68 13.83
N LYS A 259 13.99 3.16 12.90
CA LYS A 259 13.63 3.84 11.65
C LYS A 259 12.52 4.89 11.84
N ILE A 260 11.51 4.59 12.68
CA ILE A 260 10.38 5.51 12.97
C ILE A 260 10.74 6.59 14.00
N PHE A 261 11.66 6.29 14.90
CA PHE A 261 12.16 7.21 15.93
C PHE A 261 13.62 7.55 15.61
N PRO A 262 13.90 8.34 14.57
CA PRO A 262 15.26 8.75 14.27
C PRO A 262 15.80 9.47 15.50
N HIS A 263 16.86 8.91 16.09
CA HIS A 263 17.63 9.62 17.11
C HIS A 263 18.07 10.92 16.46
N SER A 264 17.52 12.04 16.93
CA SER A 264 17.90 13.35 16.41
C SER A 264 19.41 13.46 16.59
N PRO A 265 20.22 13.56 15.51
CA PRO A 265 21.66 13.70 15.64
C PRO A 265 22.04 15.02 16.32
N PHE A 266 21.07 15.93 16.46
CA PHE A 266 21.17 17.20 17.19
C PHE A 266 20.55 17.16 18.59
N SER A 267 19.88 16.06 18.97
CA SER A 267 19.64 15.75 20.37
C SER A 267 20.92 15.11 20.91
N ASP A 268 22.03 15.83 20.70
CA ASP A 268 23.27 15.59 21.39
C ASP A 268 22.87 15.61 22.84
N SER A 269 22.91 14.42 23.44
CA SER A 269 22.89 14.25 24.87
C SER A 269 23.91 15.24 25.38
N SER A 270 23.43 16.39 25.84
CA SER A 270 23.96 17.03 27.03
C SER A 270 23.73 16.02 28.14
N ASP A 271 24.48 14.92 28.03
CA ASP A 271 24.81 14.01 29.10
C ASP A 271 25.20 14.98 30.18
N SER A 272 24.31 15.03 31.15
CA SER A 272 24.52 15.76 32.36
C SER A 272 25.70 15.07 33.02
N GLU A 273 26.90 15.43 32.58
CA GLU A 273 28.12 15.45 33.37
C GLU A 273 27.94 16.46 34.52
N ASN A 274 26.83 16.35 35.26
CA ASN A 274 26.80 16.67 36.68
C ASN A 274 27.43 15.49 37.44
N GLY A 275 28.57 15.01 36.94
CA GLY A 275 29.64 14.51 37.77
C GLY A 275 30.03 15.64 38.71
N ARG A 276 29.32 15.72 39.83
CA ARG A 276 29.70 16.52 40.99
C ARG A 276 31.13 16.14 41.32
N ALA A 277 32.05 17.01 40.97
CA ALA A 277 33.45 16.94 41.34
C ALA A 277 33.54 16.81 42.87
N THR A 278 33.69 15.60 43.37
CA THR A 278 34.28 15.36 44.69
C THR A 278 35.78 15.56 44.56
N SER A 279 36.28 16.52 45.34
CA SER A 279 37.66 16.95 45.53
C SER A 279 38.77 15.93 45.22
N PRO A 280 39.91 16.39 44.67
CA PRO A 280 41.10 15.57 44.58
C PRO A 280 41.80 15.52 45.94
N ASP A 281 42.03 14.32 46.45
CA ASP A 281 43.01 14.10 47.52
C ASP A 281 44.27 13.43 46.93
N ILE A 282 45.40 13.98 47.32
CA ILE A 282 46.77 13.70 46.88
C ILE A 282 47.22 12.38 47.54
N PRO A 283 47.90 11.42 46.86
CA PRO A 283 49.38 11.43 46.91
C PRO A 283 50.18 10.81 45.75
N ALA A 284 51.26 11.53 45.43
CA ALA A 284 52.65 11.08 45.31
C ALA A 284 53.07 9.99 44.28
N LYS A 285 53.86 10.48 43.30
CA LYS A 285 55.21 10.04 42.87
C LYS A 285 55.42 8.67 42.20
N ARG A 286 55.72 8.79 40.89
CA ARG A 286 56.85 8.18 40.09
C ARG A 286 56.77 6.69 39.67
N PRO A 287 57.56 6.24 38.67
CA PRO A 287 58.00 6.89 37.42
C PRO A 287 58.00 5.97 36.15
N ARG A 288 58.02 6.63 34.97
CA ARG A 288 58.74 6.32 33.70
C ARG A 288 58.77 4.89 33.13
N GLN A 289 58.32 4.77 31.87
CA GLN A 289 59.09 4.28 30.69
C GLN A 289 58.27 4.58 29.40
N ASN A 290 58.73 5.49 28.53
CA ASN A 290 59.29 5.24 27.17
C ASN A 290 58.69 4.01 26.47
N SER A 291 58.07 4.08 25.29
CA SER A 291 58.68 4.38 23.97
C SER A 291 57.55 4.47 22.92
N SER A 292 57.53 5.47 22.02
CA SER A 292 57.94 5.37 20.61
C SER A 292 56.83 4.96 19.61
N ALA A 293 56.65 5.84 18.61
CA ALA A 293 56.18 5.60 17.23
C ALA A 293 54.68 5.19 17.08
N THR A 294 53.89 5.67 16.12
CA THR A 294 54.17 6.21 14.78
C THR A 294 52.97 7.07 14.37
N LEU A 295 53.21 8.22 13.75
CA LEU A 295 52.20 8.96 12.99
C LEU A 295 51.76 8.10 11.81
N GLU A 296 50.49 7.71 11.75
CA GLU A 296 49.82 7.37 10.50
C GLU A 296 48.61 8.27 10.31
N GLN A 297 48.76 9.22 9.38
CA GLN A 297 47.66 9.93 8.76
C GLN A 297 46.93 9.00 7.79
N PRO A 298 45.60 8.84 7.88
CA PRO A 298 44.85 8.31 6.75
C PRO A 298 44.59 9.43 5.74
N ALA A 299 45.33 9.38 4.63
CA ALA A 299 45.05 10.14 3.42
C ALA A 299 43.67 9.74 2.85
N ARG A 300 42.65 10.54 3.14
CA ARG A 300 41.31 10.45 2.57
C ARG A 300 41.28 11.17 1.21
N SER A 301 41.80 10.51 0.18
CA SER A 301 41.63 10.90 -1.21
C SER A 301 40.63 9.97 -1.88
N ARG A 302 39.38 10.41 -2.06
CA ARG A 302 38.48 9.91 -3.11
C ARG A 302 37.25 10.81 -3.27
N SER A 303 37.47 11.97 -3.87
CA SER A 303 36.44 12.72 -4.57
C SER A 303 36.03 11.92 -5.81
N ARG A 304 34.80 11.39 -5.83
CA ARG A 304 34.13 10.95 -7.06
C ARG A 304 33.07 11.99 -7.39
N SER A 305 33.43 12.89 -8.29
CA SER A 305 32.57 13.85 -8.96
C SER A 305 31.46 13.11 -9.74
N LEU A 306 30.23 13.19 -9.23
CA LEU A 306 29.00 13.01 -10.01
C LEU A 306 28.56 14.37 -10.51
N SER A 307 29.20 14.83 -11.58
CA SER A 307 28.71 15.93 -12.40
C SER A 307 28.37 15.35 -13.76
N VAL A 308 27.22 14.67 -13.80
CA VAL A 308 26.51 14.34 -15.04
C VAL A 308 25.65 15.54 -15.39
N THR A 309 25.75 15.92 -16.65
CA THR A 309 25.52 17.23 -17.21
C THR A 309 24.02 17.49 -17.45
N LEU A 310 23.41 18.41 -16.71
CA LEU A 310 22.05 18.94 -16.99
C LEU A 310 21.91 19.51 -18.41
N ALA A 311 23.03 19.88 -19.05
CA ALA A 311 23.05 20.34 -20.44
C ALA A 311 22.88 19.20 -21.47
N GLU A 312 23.18 17.96 -21.11
CA GLU A 312 23.03 16.80 -22.00
C GLU A 312 21.58 16.28 -21.98
N GLU A 313 20.92 16.30 -20.81
CA GLU A 313 19.50 15.95 -20.65
C GLU A 313 18.57 16.92 -21.42
N LYS A 314 18.89 18.22 -21.43
CA LYS A 314 18.10 19.20 -22.21
C LYS A 314 18.21 18.98 -23.72
N ARG A 315 19.36 18.49 -24.21
CA ARG A 315 19.60 18.24 -25.65
C ARG A 315 18.93 16.96 -26.15
N GLU A 316 18.70 16.00 -25.25
CA GLU A 316 17.94 14.79 -25.56
C GLU A 316 16.43 15.08 -25.62
N ARG A 317 15.93 15.95 -24.71
CA ARG A 317 14.52 16.38 -24.71
C ARG A 317 14.13 17.22 -25.93
N GLU A 318 15.06 17.99 -26.50
CA GLU A 318 14.82 18.77 -27.72
C GLU A 318 14.84 17.92 -29.00
N ARG A 319 15.44 16.72 -28.98
CA ARG A 319 15.40 15.78 -30.12
C ARG A 319 14.09 15.00 -30.21
N GLU A 320 13.34 14.87 -29.11
CA GLU A 320 12.05 14.16 -29.10
C GLU A 320 10.85 15.08 -29.40
N GLY A 321 11.07 16.40 -29.50
CA GLY A 321 10.01 17.40 -29.70
C GLY A 321 9.62 17.71 -31.15
N SER A 322 10.22 17.06 -32.16
CA SER A 322 10.04 17.44 -33.56
C SER A 322 9.68 16.26 -34.48
N MET A 323 8.55 15.60 -34.21
CA MET A 323 7.81 14.89 -35.26
C MET A 323 6.31 15.17 -35.14
N GLU A 324 5.82 15.78 -36.22
CA GLU A 324 4.45 16.21 -36.48
C GLU A 324 3.41 15.10 -36.27
N ALA A 325 2.32 15.52 -35.62
CA ALA A 325 0.92 15.21 -35.93
C ALA A 325 0.68 14.10 -36.97
N SER A 326 0.59 12.86 -36.51
CA SER A 326 -0.09 11.78 -37.23
C SER A 326 -0.88 10.92 -36.25
N LYS A 327 -2.21 11.00 -36.41
CA LYS A 327 -3.29 10.19 -35.83
C LYS A 327 -2.80 8.95 -35.04
N ARG A 328 -2.76 9.07 -33.71
CA ARG A 328 -2.65 7.93 -32.80
C ARG A 328 -3.94 7.11 -32.86
N ARG A 329 -3.91 6.00 -33.61
CA ARG A 329 -4.73 4.82 -33.30
C ARG A 329 -4.34 4.36 -31.90
N GLY A 330 -5.30 4.37 -30.97
CA GLY A 330 -5.12 3.78 -29.64
C GLY A 330 -4.86 2.27 -29.78
N LEU A 331 -3.60 1.86 -29.61
CA LEU A 331 -3.30 0.47 -29.28
C LEU A 331 -3.68 0.29 -27.81
N ALA A 332 -4.86 -0.32 -27.59
CA ALA A 332 -5.18 -0.98 -26.35
C ALA A 332 -4.15 -2.10 -26.13
N ARG A 333 -3.10 -1.80 -25.36
CA ARG A 333 -2.24 -2.83 -24.76
C ARG A 333 -2.95 -3.32 -23.51
N GLU A 334 -3.69 -4.40 -23.66
CA GLU A 334 -4.16 -5.22 -22.55
C GLU A 334 -2.91 -5.79 -21.83
N VAL A 335 -2.50 -5.18 -20.73
CA VAL A 335 -1.49 -5.75 -19.83
C VAL A 335 -2.22 -6.73 -18.91
N SER A 336 -2.39 -7.96 -19.41
CA SER A 336 -2.94 -9.07 -18.64
C SER A 336 -1.86 -9.62 -17.70
N MET A 337 -1.83 -9.11 -16.46
CA MET A 337 -1.08 -9.73 -15.37
C MET A 337 -1.95 -10.76 -14.65
N LYS A 338 -2.18 -11.92 -15.27
CA LYS A 338 -2.73 -13.08 -14.55
C LYS A 338 -1.62 -13.80 -13.81
N ARG A 339 -1.59 -13.66 -12.50
CA ARG A 339 -0.69 -14.42 -11.62
C ARG A 339 -1.46 -15.60 -11.02
N THR A 340 -0.99 -16.78 -11.40
CA THR A 340 -1.21 -18.14 -10.88
C THR A 340 -2.03 -19.13 -11.73
N PHE A 341 -1.36 -20.28 -11.88
CA PHE A 341 -1.57 -21.42 -12.74
C PHE A 341 -2.53 -22.42 -12.09
N LYS A 342 -3.64 -22.75 -12.77
CA LYS A 342 -4.09 -24.13 -13.00
C LYS A 342 -4.75 -24.18 -14.38
N PRO A 343 -4.32 -25.05 -15.30
CA PRO A 343 -5.03 -25.23 -16.56
C PRO A 343 -6.37 -25.90 -16.26
N ARG A 344 -7.40 -25.08 -16.06
CA ARG A 344 -8.79 -25.51 -16.17
C ARG A 344 -9.08 -25.58 -17.67
N GLU A 345 -9.48 -26.74 -18.18
CA GLU A 345 -9.94 -26.89 -19.56
C GLU A 345 -10.98 -25.81 -19.81
N ARG A 346 -10.59 -24.85 -20.65
CA ARG A 346 -11.38 -23.66 -20.93
C ARG A 346 -12.45 -24.10 -21.91
N ASP A 347 -13.69 -24.04 -21.46
CA ASP A 347 -14.85 -24.41 -22.23
C ASP A 347 -14.91 -23.51 -23.49
N ASN A 348 -14.85 -24.12 -24.67
CA ASN A 348 -14.83 -23.41 -25.96
C ASN A 348 -16.07 -22.51 -26.15
N SER A 349 -17.15 -22.80 -25.41
CA SER A 349 -18.39 -22.02 -25.37
C SER A 349 -18.19 -20.56 -24.96
N GLU A 350 -17.23 -20.27 -24.06
CA GLU A 350 -16.98 -18.91 -23.59
C GLU A 350 -16.19 -18.08 -24.60
N ILE A 351 -15.34 -18.73 -25.41
CA ILE A 351 -14.59 -18.08 -26.49
C ILE A 351 -15.54 -17.70 -27.62
N GLU A 352 -16.44 -18.60 -28.04
CA GLU A 352 -17.44 -18.31 -29.06
C GLU A 352 -18.41 -17.19 -28.64
N ARG A 353 -18.81 -17.16 -27.36
CA ARG A 353 -19.67 -16.09 -26.84
C ARG A 353 -18.98 -14.72 -26.89
N ARG A 354 -17.71 -14.65 -26.52
CA ARG A 354 -16.92 -13.40 -26.58
C ARG A 354 -16.68 -12.93 -28.01
N GLU A 355 -16.49 -13.85 -28.95
CA GLU A 355 -16.37 -13.50 -30.37
C GLU A 355 -17.69 -12.98 -30.95
N LYS A 356 -18.82 -13.58 -30.55
CA LYS A 356 -20.15 -13.11 -30.94
C LYS A 356 -20.49 -11.73 -30.38
N GLU A 357 -20.20 -11.49 -29.09
CA GLU A 357 -20.39 -10.18 -28.45
C GLU A 357 -19.54 -9.09 -29.13
N LYS A 358 -18.28 -9.41 -29.48
CA LYS A 358 -17.40 -8.49 -30.25
C LYS A 358 -17.91 -8.21 -31.67
N ALA A 359 -18.51 -9.20 -32.33
CA ALA A 359 -19.10 -9.01 -33.66
C ALA A 359 -20.33 -8.10 -33.60
N GLU A 360 -21.21 -8.30 -32.62
CA GLU A 360 -22.40 -7.46 -32.40
C GLU A 360 -22.04 -6.03 -32.03
N GLU A 361 -21.00 -5.81 -31.20
CA GLU A 361 -20.54 -4.47 -30.87
C GLU A 361 -19.97 -3.73 -32.09
N LYS A 362 -19.21 -4.42 -32.93
CA LYS A 362 -18.66 -3.85 -34.16
C LYS A 362 -19.75 -3.47 -35.17
N GLU A 363 -20.83 -4.27 -35.25
CA GLU A 363 -22.02 -3.95 -36.04
C GLU A 363 -22.70 -2.67 -35.52
N ARG A 364 -22.93 -2.57 -34.19
CA ARG A 364 -23.53 -1.39 -33.55
C ARG A 364 -22.71 -0.13 -33.79
N GLN A 365 -21.39 -0.21 -33.68
CA GLN A 365 -20.50 0.91 -33.97
C GLN A 365 -20.59 1.37 -35.43
N ARG A 366 -20.69 0.44 -36.38
CA ARG A 366 -20.83 0.75 -37.81
C ARG A 366 -22.15 1.47 -38.11
N VAL A 367 -23.25 0.99 -37.52
CA VAL A 367 -24.58 1.61 -37.65
C VAL A 367 -24.61 3.01 -37.03
N ALA A 368 -23.98 3.20 -35.87
CA ALA A 368 -23.90 4.50 -35.22
C ALA A 368 -23.06 5.51 -36.02
N GLU A 369 -21.95 5.08 -36.62
CA GLU A 369 -21.13 5.92 -37.48
C GLU A 369 -21.90 6.35 -38.74
N GLU A 370 -22.60 5.42 -39.38
CA GLU A 370 -23.41 5.68 -40.57
C GLU A 370 -24.55 6.68 -40.26
N ALA A 371 -25.24 6.52 -39.12
CA ALA A 371 -26.26 7.46 -38.66
C ALA A 371 -25.67 8.86 -38.41
N ARG A 372 -24.46 8.96 -37.85
CA ARG A 372 -23.79 10.25 -37.62
C ARG A 372 -23.42 10.95 -38.93
N LEU A 373 -22.97 10.19 -39.92
CA LEU A 373 -22.65 10.73 -41.26
C LEU A 373 -23.93 11.18 -41.99
N ALA A 374 -25.03 10.43 -41.86
CA ALA A 374 -26.33 10.81 -42.41
C ALA A 374 -26.87 12.10 -41.78
N ALA A 375 -26.72 12.28 -40.47
CA ALA A 375 -27.11 13.51 -39.76
C ALA A 375 -26.32 14.73 -40.27
N LYS A 376 -24.99 14.61 -40.43
CA LYS A 376 -24.14 15.68 -40.98
C LYS A 376 -24.52 16.05 -42.42
N ARG A 377 -24.92 15.08 -43.25
CA ARG A 377 -25.41 15.36 -44.61
C ARG A 377 -26.72 16.12 -44.61
N ARG A 378 -27.63 15.85 -43.66
CA ARG A 378 -28.89 16.62 -43.52
C ARG A 378 -28.63 18.05 -43.07
N GLU A 379 -27.71 18.26 -42.13
CA GLU A 379 -27.32 19.59 -41.64
C GLU A 379 -26.70 20.46 -42.75
N GLN A 380 -25.90 19.88 -43.64
CA GLN A 380 -25.36 20.61 -44.81
C GLN A 380 -26.42 20.95 -45.87
N SER A 381 -27.59 20.30 -45.86
CA SER A 381 -28.67 20.57 -46.83
C SER A 381 -29.68 21.63 -46.36
N LEU A 382 -29.66 21.99 -45.07
CA LEU A 382 -30.46 23.07 -44.53
C LEU A 382 -29.71 24.39 -44.71
N GLY A 383 -30.03 25.06 -45.82
CA GLY A 383 -29.48 26.35 -46.19
C GLY A 383 -29.49 27.35 -45.02
N VAL A 384 -28.39 28.09 -44.93
CA VAL A 384 -28.17 29.23 -44.03
C VAL A 384 -29.34 30.21 -44.18
N MET A 385 -30.30 30.19 -43.26
CA MET A 385 -31.24 31.30 -43.11
C MET A 385 -30.50 32.46 -42.46
N LEU A 386 -30.25 33.49 -43.27
CA LEU A 386 -29.73 34.78 -42.83
C LEU A 386 -30.79 35.43 -41.92
N VAL A 387 -30.57 35.40 -40.61
CA VAL A 387 -31.42 36.11 -39.64
C VAL A 387 -30.89 37.53 -39.52
N ASP A 388 -31.68 38.49 -39.99
CA ASP A 388 -31.38 39.92 -39.87
C ASP A 388 -31.18 40.33 -38.41
N ALA A 389 -30.12 41.11 -38.19
CA ALA A 389 -29.64 41.54 -36.89
C ALA A 389 -30.73 42.29 -36.10
N THR A 390 -31.04 41.80 -34.90
CA THR A 390 -31.89 42.50 -33.94
C THR A 390 -31.11 43.64 -33.28
N PRO A 391 -31.68 44.86 -33.19
CA PRO A 391 -30.97 46.03 -32.70
C PRO A 391 -30.79 46.00 -31.17
N VAL A 392 -29.55 46.14 -30.71
CA VAL A 392 -29.19 46.16 -29.29
C VAL A 392 -29.49 47.55 -28.69
N LYS A 393 -30.31 47.56 -27.64
CA LYS A 393 -30.71 48.74 -26.87
C LYS A 393 -29.55 49.24 -26.01
N SER A 394 -29.10 50.48 -26.21
CA SER A 394 -28.01 51.09 -25.45
C SER A 394 -28.42 51.44 -24.00
N LYS A 395 -27.49 51.21 -23.06
CA LYS A 395 -27.65 51.39 -21.61
C LYS A 395 -27.38 52.86 -21.22
N PRO A 396 -28.22 53.51 -20.40
CA PRO A 396 -28.02 54.91 -20.01
C PRO A 396 -26.91 55.07 -18.97
N THR A 397 -26.01 56.02 -19.23
CA THR A 397 -24.95 56.48 -18.34
C THR A 397 -25.52 57.37 -17.22
N ARG A 398 -25.24 56.99 -15.97
CA ARG A 398 -25.70 57.67 -14.75
C ARG A 398 -24.75 58.84 -14.44
N LYS A 399 -25.24 60.08 -14.58
CA LYS A 399 -24.51 61.29 -14.16
C LYS A 399 -24.38 61.33 -12.64
N SER A 400 -23.17 61.53 -12.13
CA SER A 400 -22.95 61.95 -10.75
C SER A 400 -23.19 63.45 -10.64
N SER A 401 -23.92 63.85 -9.59
CA SER A 401 -24.03 65.24 -9.16
C SER A 401 -23.39 65.35 -7.78
N ARG A 402 -22.48 66.33 -7.67
CA ARG A 402 -21.99 66.92 -6.43
C ARG A 402 -23.10 67.61 -5.67
#